data_AF-A0A7C1W6F2-F1
#
_entry.id   AF-A0A7C1W6F2-F1
#
_cell.length_a   1.000
_cell.length_b   1.000
_cell.length_c   1.000
_cell.angle_alpha   90.00
_cell.angle_beta   90.00
_cell.angle_gamma   90.00
#
_symmetry.space_group_name_H-M   'P 1'
#
loop_
_entity.id
_entity.type
_entity.pdbx_description
1 polymer ?
#
loop_
_entity_poly.entity_id
_entity_poly.type
_entity_poly.pdbx_seq_one_letter_code
_entity_poly.pdbx_strand_id
1 'polypeptide(L)' 'MWLVIEIDGGQHAAQKEKDIERDTYLKSQGFRVVRFWNNEVLQNINGVLTAIRENCLSHPPL' A
#
# COMPACT_ATOMS: atom_id res chain seq x y z
N MET A 1 -10.81 7.82 -6.23
CA MET A 1 -10.63 6.68 -5.30
C MET A 1 -9.57 7.04 -4.27
N TRP A 2 -9.67 6.56 -3.02
CA TRP A 2 -8.66 6.83 -1.99
C TRP A 2 -7.57 5.74 -2.01
N LEU A 3 -6.31 6.16 -1.93
CA LEU A 3 -5.13 5.27 -1.91
C LEU A 3 -4.49 5.30 -0.52
N VAL A 4 -4.26 4.13 0.06
CA VAL A 4 -3.52 3.91 1.30
C VAL A 4 -2.17 3.28 0.95
N ILE A 5 -1.09 3.83 1.50
CA ILE A 5 0.27 3.34 1.30
C ILE A 5 0.80 2.83 2.63
N GLU A 6 1.20 1.56 2.67
CA GLU A 6 1.81 0.92 3.82
C GLU A 6 3.28 0.60 3.54
N ILE A 7 4.15 0.79 4.53
CA ILE A 7 5.58 0.50 4.44
C ILE A 7 5.92 -0.58 5.46
N ASP A 8 6.25 -1.77 4.96
CA ASP A 8 6.48 -2.95 5.79
C ASP A 8 7.97 -3.12 6.12
N GLY A 9 8.27 -3.33 7.39
CA GLY A 9 9.60 -3.73 7.87
C GLY A 9 9.69 -5.24 8.07
N GLY A 10 10.91 -5.79 8.05
CA GLY A 10 11.18 -7.24 8.20
C GLY A 10 10.68 -7.91 9.48
N GLN A 11 10.11 -7.17 10.43
CA GLN A 11 9.49 -7.70 11.66
C GLN A 11 7.99 -8.03 11.51
N HIS A 12 7.37 -7.82 10.35
CA HIS A 12 5.93 -8.00 10.12
C HIS A 12 5.49 -9.44 9.75
N ALA A 13 6.30 -10.46 9.96
CA ALA A 13 5.88 -11.85 9.68
C ALA A 13 4.82 -12.39 10.67
N ALA A 14 4.65 -11.78 11.84
CA ALA A 14 3.80 -12.27 12.93
C ALA A 14 2.37 -11.71 12.97
N GLN A 15 1.97 -10.83 12.03
CA GLN A 15 0.67 -10.11 12.07
C GLN A 15 -0.27 -10.40 10.89
N LYS A 16 -0.02 -11.47 10.12
CA LYS A 16 -0.78 -11.81 8.91
C LYS A 16 -2.29 -11.81 9.08
N GLU A 17 -2.83 -12.30 10.20
CA GLU A 17 -4.29 -12.35 10.41
C GLU A 17 -4.90 -10.96 10.63
N LYS A 18 -4.22 -10.08 11.39
CA LYS A 18 -4.66 -8.69 11.59
C LYS A 18 -4.57 -7.86 10.32
N ASP A 19 -3.57 -8.13 9.48
CA ASP A 19 -3.42 -7.46 8.19
C ASP A 19 -4.56 -7.81 7.22
N ILE A 20 -5.04 -9.06 7.25
CA ILE A 20 -6.16 -9.51 6.40
C ILE A 20 -7.48 -8.83 6.81
N GLU A 21 -7.78 -8.74 8.11
CA GLU A 21 -8.99 -8.05 8.58
C GLU A 21 -8.96 -6.57 8.22
N ARG A 22 -7.81 -5.90 8.43
CA ARG A 22 -7.63 -4.49 8.07
C ARG A 22 -7.80 -4.26 6.58
N ASP A 23 -7.19 -5.10 5.75
CA ASP A 23 -7.31 -5.02 4.29
C ASP A 23 -8.75 -5.19 3.82
N THR A 24 -9.45 -6.17 4.39
CA THR A 24 -10.83 -6.46 4.04
C THR A 24 -11.72 -5.28 4.39
N TYR A 25 -11.53 -4.70 5.58
CA TYR A 25 -12.24 -3.51 6.00
C TYR A 25 -11.96 -2.31 5.07
N LEU A 26 -10.69 -1.98 4.81
CA LEU A 26 -10.32 -0.85 3.95
C LEU A 26 -10.85 -1.00 2.52
N LYS A 27 -10.77 -2.20 1.95
CA LYS A 27 -11.37 -2.50 0.64
C LYS A 27 -12.89 -2.30 0.65
N SER A 28 -13.58 -2.72 1.71
CA SER A 28 -15.04 -2.51 1.85
C SER A 28 -15.42 -1.03 1.89
N GLN A 29 -14.53 -0.17 2.35
CA GLN A 29 -14.71 1.28 2.40
C GLN A 29 -14.27 1.99 1.11
N GLY A 30 -13.88 1.25 0.07
CA GLY A 30 -13.47 1.81 -1.23
C GLY A 30 -12.02 2.33 -1.27
N PHE A 31 -11.20 1.97 -0.28
CA PHE A 31 -9.77 2.24 -0.33
C PHE A 31 -9.02 1.17 -1.13
N ARG A 32 -8.03 1.61 -1.89
CA ARG A 32 -7.00 0.74 -2.45
C ARG A 32 -5.78 0.78 -1.54
N VAL A 33 -5.27 -0.39 -1.13
CA VAL A 33 -4.05 -0.50 -0.33
C VAL A 33 -2.90 -0.96 -1.21
N VAL A 34 -1.77 -0.26 -1.15
CA VAL A 34 -0.50 -0.70 -1.76
C VAL A 34 0.59 -0.77 -0.67
N ARG A 35 1.42 -1.81 -0.75
CA ARG A 35 2.49 -2.09 0.22
C ARG A 35 3.85 -2.02 -0.46
N PHE A 36 4.81 -1.44 0.25
CA PHE A 36 6.22 -1.42 -0.13
C PHE A 36 7.06 -1.92 1.02
N TRP A 37 8.11 -2.68 0.73
CA TRP A 37 9.09 -2.99 1.76
C TRP A 37 9.92 -1.75 2.10
N ASN A 38 10.35 -1.64 3.35
CA ASN A 38 11.18 -0.55 3.81
C ASN A 38 12.47 -0.38 2.98
N ASN A 39 13.09 -1.48 2.56
CA ASN A 39 14.28 -1.46 1.70
C ASN A 39 13.95 -0.97 0.29
N GLU A 40 12.77 -1.24 -0.27
CA GLU A 40 12.35 -0.68 -1.56
C GLU A 40 12.22 0.84 -1.50
N VAL A 41 11.65 1.37 -0.41
CA VAL A 41 11.56 2.83 -0.20
C VAL A 41 12.95 3.45 -0.07
N LEU A 42 13.85 2.81 0.70
CA LEU A 42 15.20 3.32 0.95
C LEU A 42 16.13 3.20 -0.26
N GLN A 43 15.99 2.17 -1.08
CA GLN A 43 16.91 1.85 -2.16
C GLN A 43 16.38 2.22 -3.56
N ASN A 44 15.05 2.33 -3.71
CA ASN A 44 14.39 2.56 -5.00
C ASN A 44 13.17 3.47 -4.88
N ILE A 45 13.37 4.66 -4.30
CA ILE A 45 12.29 5.64 -4.12
C ILE A 45 11.60 6.03 -5.44
N ASN A 46 12.33 6.08 -6.55
CA ASN A 46 11.76 6.41 -7.86
C ASN A 46 10.78 5.34 -8.35
N GLY A 47 11.09 4.05 -8.13
CA GLY A 47 10.18 2.95 -8.44
C GLY A 47 8.91 3.01 -7.61
N VAL A 48 9.04 3.29 -6.30
CA VAL A 48 7.91 3.46 -5.39
C VAL A 48 7.00 4.62 -5.83
N LEU A 49 7.58 5.79 -6.11
CA LEU A 49 6.82 6.96 -6.58
C LEU A 49 6.12 6.72 -7.92
N THR A 50 6.76 5.98 -8.83
CA THR A 50 6.16 5.60 -10.12
C THR A 50 4.93 4.72 -9.90
N ALA A 51 5.04 3.69 -9.07
CA ALA A 51 3.92 2.81 -8.73
C ALA A 51 2.77 3.58 -8.06
N ILE A 52 3.06 4.51 -7.14
CA ILE A 52 2.04 5.38 -6.52
C ILE A 52 1.35 6.23 -7.58
N ARG A 53 2.11 6.86 -8.49
CA ARG A 53 1.56 7.71 -9.55
C ARG A 53 0.62 6.92 -10.47
N GLU A 54 1.02 5.72 -10.88
CA GLU A 54 0.19 4.84 -11.73
C GLU A 54 -1.11 4.44 -11.03
N ASN A 55 -1.07 4.20 -9.72
CA ASN A 55 -2.25 3.94 -8.91
C ASN A 55 -3.24 5.11 -8.90
N CYS A 56 -2.72 6.33 -8.74
CA CYS A 56 -3.55 7.54 -8.77
C CYS A 56 -4.15 7.80 -10.16
N LEU A 57 -3.40 7.54 -11.23
CA LEU A 57 -3.86 7.76 -12.61
C LEU A 57 -4.91 6.73 -13.06
N SER A 58 -4.77 5.47 -12.65
CA SER A 58 -5.74 4.42 -12.97
C SER A 58 -7.07 4.61 -12.23
N HIS A 59 -7.10 5.40 -11.16
CA HIS A 59 -8.28 5.58 -10.32
C HIS A 59 -8.36 7.02 -9.77
N PRO A 60 -8.58 8.01 -10.63
CA PRO A 60 -8.61 9.41 -10.22
C PRO A 60 -9.63 9.64 -9.08
N PRO A 61 -9.36 10.59 -8.16
CA PRO A 61 -10.41 11.11 -7.29
C PRO A 61 -11.55 11.64 -8.18
N LEU A 62 -12.79 11.33 -7.78
CA LEU A 62 -13.99 11.85 -8.44
C LEU A 62 -13.97 13.38 -8.40
#